data_AF-A0A660W481-F1
#
_entry.id   AF-A0A660W481-F1
#
_cell.length_a   1.000
_cell.length_b   1.000
_cell.length_c   1.000
_cell.angle_alpha   90.00
_cell.angle_beta   90.00
_cell.angle_gamma   90.00
#
_symmetry.space_group_name_H-M   'P 1'
#
loop_
_entity.id
_entity.type
_entity.pdbx_description
1 polymer ?
#
loop_
_entity_poly.entity_id
_entity_poly.type
_entity_poly.pdbx_seq_one_letter_code
_entity_poly.pdbx_strand_id
1 'polypeptide(L)'
;MRVGQQLNKHKFFCRASSRQRLTAGLVFLGIVALFGFLQLMARYKINPWAGPCGFKQKYGLPCPTCGMTTSAVAFASGKIFESFYIQPAAALLCCVLAVSAFLAFITAVFGVYFNFIRRFFAELKTRYIILALIVIVAVGWAVTLTRALRIDY
;
A
#
# COMPACT_ATOMS: atom_id res chain seq x y z
N MET A 1 -51.43 -9.46 -10.50
CA MET A 1 -50.38 -9.64 -9.47
C MET A 1 -49.27 -10.53 -10.03
N ARG A 2 -48.11 -9.97 -10.39
CA ARG A 2 -46.86 -10.74 -10.62
C ARG A 2 -45.77 -10.12 -9.77
N VAL A 3 -45.87 -10.34 -8.46
CA VAL A 3 -44.79 -10.11 -7.51
C VAL A 3 -43.97 -11.40 -7.50
N GLY A 4 -42.91 -11.41 -8.29
CA GLY A 4 -41.94 -12.49 -8.35
C GLY A 4 -40.55 -11.89 -8.27
N GLN A 5 -40.15 -11.52 -7.04
CA GLN A 5 -38.83 -11.02 -6.70
C GLN A 5 -37.75 -11.86 -7.40
N GLN A 6 -37.11 -11.28 -8.42
CA GLN A 6 -35.74 -11.59 -8.78
C GLN A 6 -34.90 -11.22 -7.55
N LEU A 7 -34.75 -12.17 -6.63
CA LEU A 7 -33.76 -12.12 -5.56
C LEU A 7 -32.41 -11.99 -6.25
N ASN A 8 -31.95 -10.74 -6.34
CA ASN A 8 -30.61 -10.32 -6.67
C ASN A 8 -29.66 -10.94 -5.63
N LYS A 9 -29.40 -12.25 -5.77
CA LYS A 9 -28.30 -12.92 -5.08
C LYS A 9 -27.04 -12.36 -5.72
N HIS A 10 -26.60 -11.22 -5.20
CA HIS A 10 -25.25 -10.72 -5.35
C HIS A 10 -24.34 -11.88 -4.95
N LYS A 11 -23.91 -12.70 -5.92
CA LYS A 11 -22.96 -13.79 -5.68
C LYS A 11 -21.64 -13.11 -5.35
N PHE A 12 -21.42 -12.87 -4.06
CA PHE A 12 -20.23 -12.21 -3.52
C PHE A 12 -18.95 -12.98 -3.88
N PHE A 13 -19.08 -14.28 -4.11
CA PHE A 13 -17.98 -15.20 -4.38
C PHE A 13 -18.13 -15.86 -5.75
N CYS A 14 -17.11 -15.68 -6.60
CA CYS A 14 -16.95 -16.46 -7.82
C CYS A 14 -15.76 -17.42 -7.68
N ARG A 15 -15.87 -18.60 -8.28
CA ARG A 15 -14.75 -19.54 -8.39
C ARG A 15 -13.71 -18.94 -9.33
N ALA A 16 -12.50 -18.73 -8.85
CA ALA A 16 -11.39 -18.18 -9.62
C ALA A 16 -10.95 -19.17 -10.70
N SER A 17 -10.78 -18.69 -11.94
CA SER A 17 -10.17 -19.48 -13.02
C SER A 17 -8.69 -19.77 -12.72
N SER A 18 -8.13 -20.86 -13.25
CA SER A 18 -6.72 -21.24 -13.04
C SER A 18 -5.74 -20.11 -13.38
N ARG A 19 -6.04 -19.30 -14.41
CA ARG A 19 -5.25 -18.10 -14.76
C ARG A 19 -5.32 -17.01 -13.68
N GLN A 20 -6.48 -16.81 -13.04
CA GLN A 20 -6.66 -15.83 -11.97
C GLN A 20 -5.97 -16.24 -10.68
N ARG A 21 -5.91 -17.55 -10.41
CA ARG A 21 -5.16 -18.09 -9.26
C ARG A 21 -3.66 -17.92 -9.45
N LEU A 22 -3.17 -18.15 -10.68
CA LEU A 22 -1.76 -17.92 -11.02
C LEU A 22 -1.37 -16.44 -10.88
N THR A 23 -2.15 -15.52 -11.44
CA THR A 23 -1.86 -14.08 -11.29
C THR A 23 -1.95 -13.62 -9.85
N ALA A 24 -2.93 -14.09 -9.06
CA ALA A 24 -2.99 -13.80 -7.63
C ALA A 24 -1.77 -14.34 -6.87
N GLY A 25 -1.31 -15.55 -7.20
CA GLY A 25 -0.08 -16.12 -6.65
C GLY A 25 1.16 -15.28 -6.96
N LEU A 26 1.31 -14.82 -8.20
CA LEU A 26 2.42 -13.93 -8.60
C LEU A 26 2.38 -12.58 -7.88
N VAL A 27 1.19 -11.99 -7.74
CA VAL A 27 1.02 -10.73 -6.98
C VAL A 27 1.40 -10.92 -5.52
N PHE A 28 0.94 -12.01 -4.88
CA PHE A 28 1.30 -12.33 -3.51
C PHE A 28 2.81 -12.50 -3.34
N LEU A 29 3.45 -13.29 -4.21
CA LEU A 29 4.90 -13.50 -4.18
C LEU A 29 5.67 -12.19 -4.37
N GLY A 30 5.22 -11.32 -5.28
CA GLY A 30 5.82 -10.01 -5.50
C GLY A 30 5.75 -9.10 -4.27
N ILE A 31 4.59 -9.07 -3.58
CA ILE A 31 4.44 -8.25 -2.36
C ILE A 31 5.27 -8.84 -1.22
N VAL A 32 5.28 -10.16 -1.04
CA VAL A 32 6.11 -10.82 -0.02
C VAL A 32 7.60 -10.59 -0.29
N ALA A 33 8.04 -10.68 -1.55
CA ALA A 33 9.41 -10.36 -1.93
C ALA A 33 9.77 -8.90 -1.62
N LEU A 34 8.86 -7.95 -1.88
CA LEU A 34 9.04 -6.54 -1.54
C LEU A 34 9.22 -6.32 -0.04
N PHE A 35 8.31 -6.86 0.79
CA PHE A 35 8.43 -6.75 2.25
C PHE A 35 9.66 -7.49 2.79
N GLY A 36 9.98 -8.65 2.22
CA GLY A 36 11.20 -9.41 2.55
C GLY A 36 12.47 -8.60 2.24
N PHE A 37 12.51 -7.93 1.10
CA PHE A 37 13.60 -7.02 0.74
C PHE A 37 13.71 -5.83 1.71
N LEU A 38 12.59 -5.17 2.03
CA LEU A 38 12.57 -4.07 3.01
C LEU A 38 13.03 -4.53 4.40
N GLN A 39 12.67 -5.75 4.80
CA GLN A 39 13.11 -6.34 6.06
C GLN A 39 14.59 -6.68 6.05
N LEU A 40 15.11 -7.15 4.91
CA LEU A 40 16.54 -7.37 4.71
C LEU A 40 17.32 -6.06 4.85
N MET A 41 16.81 -4.99 4.23
CA MET A 41 17.37 -3.64 4.33
C MET A 41 17.37 -3.16 5.79
N ALA A 42 16.29 -3.40 6.54
CA ALA A 42 16.23 -3.10 7.96
C ALA A 42 17.29 -3.85 8.77
N ARG A 43 17.43 -5.17 8.53
CA ARG A 43 18.36 -6.05 9.27
C ARG A 43 19.81 -5.70 9.01
N TYR A 44 20.20 -5.49 7.76
CA TYR A 44 21.56 -5.12 7.40
C TYR A 44 21.85 -3.63 7.57
N LYS A 45 20.88 -2.85 8.09
CA LYS A 45 20.96 -1.38 8.21
C LYS A 45 21.44 -0.73 6.91
N ILE A 46 21.06 -1.32 5.77
CA ILE A 46 21.39 -0.78 4.47
C ILE A 46 20.51 0.44 4.31
N ASN A 47 21.12 1.60 4.52
CA ASN A 47 20.47 2.86 4.29
C ASN A 47 20.83 3.26 2.86
N PRO A 48 19.94 3.09 1.85
CA PRO A 48 20.24 3.52 0.49
C PRO A 48 20.46 5.05 0.43
N TRP A 49 20.07 5.74 1.51
CA TRP A 49 20.25 7.16 1.77
C TRP A 49 21.28 7.41 2.89
N ALA A 50 22.31 6.55 3.05
CA ALA A 50 23.35 6.74 4.07
C ALA A 50 24.12 8.08 3.89
N GLY A 51 24.09 8.66 2.69
CA GLY A 51 24.54 10.03 2.44
C GLY A 51 23.48 11.07 2.78
N PRO A 52 23.88 12.33 3.06
CA PRO A 52 22.92 13.39 3.30
C PRO A 52 22.01 13.58 2.08
N CYS A 53 20.69 13.50 2.30
CA CYS A 53 19.70 13.64 1.24
C CYS A 53 19.88 14.99 0.52
N GLY A 54 20.18 14.96 -0.78
CA GLY A 54 20.40 16.19 -1.56
C GLY A 54 19.19 17.14 -1.58
N PHE A 55 17.97 16.60 -1.47
CA PHE A 55 16.76 17.43 -1.31
C PHE A 55 16.76 18.17 0.03
N LYS A 56 17.10 17.47 1.13
CA LYS A 56 17.19 18.08 2.46
C LYS A 56 18.34 19.10 2.52
N GLN A 57 19.47 18.82 1.87
CA GLN A 57 20.59 19.77 1.80
C GLN A 57 20.24 21.04 1.01
N LYS A 58 19.54 20.88 -0.13
CA LYS A 58 19.22 22.01 -1.02
C LYS A 58 18.09 22.88 -0.50
N TYR A 59 17.06 22.27 0.09
CA TYR A 59 15.84 22.99 0.49
C TYR A 59 15.68 23.14 2.00
N GLY A 60 16.46 22.44 2.82
CA GLY A 60 16.27 22.39 4.28
C GLY A 60 15.04 21.61 4.74
N LEU A 61 14.24 21.09 3.80
CA LEU A 61 12.94 20.47 4.07
C LEU A 61 13.03 18.92 4.12
N PRO A 62 12.16 18.25 4.88
CA PRO A 62 12.07 16.79 4.88
C PRO A 62 11.67 16.27 3.50
N CYS A 63 12.45 15.35 2.95
CA CYS A 63 12.19 14.76 1.64
C CYS A 63 11.05 13.72 1.72
N PRO A 64 10.00 13.82 0.88
CA PRO A 64 8.88 12.88 0.91
C PRO A 64 9.32 11.45 0.57
N THR A 65 10.22 11.26 -0.38
CA THR A 65 10.63 9.93 -0.86
C THR A 65 11.51 9.21 0.16
N CYS A 66 12.52 9.87 0.71
CA CYS A 66 13.35 9.30 1.79
C CYS A 66 12.52 8.96 3.03
N GLY A 67 11.55 9.82 3.39
CA GLY A 67 10.61 9.55 4.48
C GLY A 67 9.72 8.34 4.22
N MET A 68 9.23 8.18 2.97
CA MET A 68 8.45 7.00 2.59
C MET A 68 9.26 5.71 2.69
N THR A 69 10.51 5.68 2.22
CA THR A 69 11.37 4.50 2.34
C THR A 69 11.61 4.14 3.80
N THR A 70 11.91 5.13 4.63
CA THR A 70 12.19 4.91 6.06
C THR A 70 10.94 4.38 6.78
N SER A 71 9.77 4.94 6.51
CA SER A 71 8.50 4.45 7.04
C SER A 71 8.18 3.02 6.58
N ALA A 72 8.41 2.68 5.31
CA ALA A 72 8.19 1.33 4.78
C ALA A 72 9.12 0.29 5.42
N VAL A 73 10.39 0.64 5.65
CA VAL A 73 11.37 -0.20 6.36
C VAL A 73 10.95 -0.42 7.81
N ALA A 74 10.48 0.63 8.50
CA ALA A 74 9.96 0.53 9.86
C ALA A 74 8.70 -0.37 9.93
N PHE A 75 7.80 -0.24 8.95
CA PHE A 75 6.60 -1.09 8.84
C PHE A 75 6.98 -2.56 8.63
N ALA A 76 7.89 -2.85 7.70
CA ALA A 76 8.38 -4.21 7.44
C ALA A 76 9.07 -4.83 8.67
N SER A 77 9.70 -4.00 9.50
CA SER A 77 10.34 -4.38 10.77
C SER A 77 9.36 -4.66 11.91
N GLY A 78 8.06 -4.50 11.68
CA GLY A 78 7.02 -4.65 12.71
C GLY A 78 6.82 -3.40 13.58
N LYS A 79 7.52 -2.29 13.29
CA LYS A 79 7.39 -1.03 14.03
C LYS A 79 6.28 -0.16 13.43
N ILE A 80 5.05 -0.64 13.53
CA ILE A 80 3.89 -0.05 12.86
C ILE A 80 3.67 1.40 13.33
N PHE A 81 3.65 1.66 14.64
CA PHE A 81 3.46 3.02 15.16
C PHE A 81 4.56 4.00 14.71
N GLU A 82 5.82 3.53 14.69
CA GLU A 82 6.95 4.33 14.20
C GLU A 82 6.78 4.67 12.71
N SER A 83 6.30 3.73 11.88
CA SER A 83 6.06 3.97 10.46
C SER A 83 5.02 5.07 10.20
N PHE A 84 3.92 5.10 10.98
CA PHE A 84 2.92 6.16 10.91
C PHE A 84 3.46 7.50 11.40
N TYR A 85 4.31 7.48 12.42
CA TYR A 85 4.95 8.68 12.93
C TYR A 85 5.98 9.26 11.95
N ILE A 86 6.68 8.44 11.16
CA ILE A 86 7.65 8.92 10.16
C ILE A 86 6.93 9.53 8.95
N GLN A 87 6.03 8.78 8.33
CA GLN A 87 5.33 9.20 7.11
C GLN A 87 3.99 8.44 7.03
N PRO A 88 2.86 9.05 7.43
CA PRO A 88 1.58 8.36 7.52
C PRO A 88 1.08 7.85 6.16
N ALA A 89 1.35 8.57 5.08
CA ALA A 89 1.01 8.11 3.73
C ALA A 89 1.70 6.79 3.35
N ALA A 90 2.98 6.62 3.70
CA ALA A 90 3.69 5.37 3.41
C ALA A 90 3.15 4.21 4.25
N ALA A 91 2.90 4.44 5.54
CA ALA A 91 2.32 3.42 6.42
C ALA A 91 0.95 2.95 5.91
N LEU A 92 0.08 3.88 5.47
CA LEU A 92 -1.21 3.54 4.86
C LEU A 92 -1.04 2.69 3.58
N LEU A 93 -0.09 3.04 2.71
CA LEU A 93 0.19 2.26 1.50
C LEU A 93 0.70 0.85 1.84
N CYS A 94 1.57 0.72 2.85
CA CYS A 94 2.01 -0.58 3.35
C CYS A 94 0.84 -1.42 3.89
N CYS A 95 -0.10 -0.82 4.62
CA CYS A 95 -1.32 -1.50 5.06
C CYS A 95 -2.16 -2.00 3.87
N VAL A 96 -2.36 -1.17 2.85
CA VAL A 96 -3.11 -1.56 1.63
C VAL A 96 -2.41 -2.71 0.92
N LEU A 97 -1.07 -2.69 0.82
CA LEU A 97 -0.28 -3.78 0.25
C LEU A 97 -0.38 -5.06 1.08
N ALA A 98 -0.37 -4.98 2.41
CA ALA A 98 -0.52 -6.13 3.29
C ALA A 98 -1.91 -6.78 3.13
N VAL A 99 -2.97 -5.97 3.09
CA VAL A 99 -4.34 -6.45 2.85
C VAL A 99 -4.48 -7.04 1.45
N SER A 100 -3.89 -6.43 0.43
CA SER A 100 -3.94 -6.97 -0.94
C SER A 100 -3.19 -8.30 -1.06
N ALA A 101 -2.04 -8.44 -0.39
CA ALA A 101 -1.33 -9.71 -0.30
C ALA A 101 -2.18 -10.79 0.38
N PHE A 102 -2.85 -10.45 1.49
CA PHE A 102 -3.74 -11.39 2.19
C PHE A 102 -4.90 -11.86 1.30
N LEU A 103 -5.55 -10.94 0.58
CA LEU A 103 -6.62 -11.28 -0.37
C LEU A 103 -6.11 -12.10 -1.57
N ALA A 104 -4.92 -11.77 -2.07
CA ALA A 104 -4.26 -12.52 -3.14
C ALA A 104 -3.91 -13.95 -2.69
N PHE A 105 -3.44 -14.11 -1.46
CA PHE A 105 -3.18 -15.42 -0.86
C PHE A 105 -4.46 -16.26 -0.75
N ILE A 106 -5.56 -15.68 -0.25
CA ILE A 106 -6.86 -16.36 -0.18
C ILE A 106 -7.31 -16.79 -1.57
N THR A 107 -7.17 -15.91 -2.56
CA THR A 107 -7.55 -16.20 -3.96
C THR A 107 -6.70 -17.32 -4.55
N ALA A 108 -5.39 -17.34 -4.28
CA ALA A 108 -4.48 -18.37 -4.77
C ALA A 108 -4.81 -19.74 -4.14
N VAL A 109 -4.90 -19.80 -2.81
CA VAL A 109 -5.09 -21.05 -2.04
C VAL A 109 -6.51 -21.58 -2.15
N PHE A 110 -7.52 -20.77 -1.86
CA PHE A 110 -8.91 -21.22 -1.80
C PHE A 110 -9.64 -21.08 -3.13
N GLY A 111 -9.08 -20.35 -4.11
CA GLY A 111 -9.75 -20.13 -5.40
C GLY A 111 -11.02 -19.26 -5.28
N VAL A 112 -11.14 -18.51 -4.18
CA VAL A 112 -12.27 -17.61 -3.92
C VAL A 112 -11.91 -16.23 -4.44
N TYR A 113 -12.63 -15.76 -5.46
CA TYR A 113 -12.42 -14.42 -6.02
C TYR A 113 -13.57 -13.50 -5.63
N PHE A 114 -13.21 -12.36 -5.03
CA PHE A 114 -14.19 -11.36 -4.60
C PHE A 114 -14.62 -10.50 -5.80
N ASN A 115 -15.89 -10.61 -6.17
CA ASN A 115 -16.46 -9.81 -7.26
C ASN A 115 -16.40 -8.30 -6.98
N PHE A 116 -16.40 -7.90 -5.71
CA PHE A 116 -16.28 -6.50 -5.29
C PHE A 116 -14.94 -5.89 -5.71
N ILE A 117 -13.82 -6.61 -5.59
CA ILE A 117 -12.50 -6.10 -5.99
C ILE A 117 -12.47 -5.83 -7.49
N ARG A 118 -12.98 -6.77 -8.30
CA ARG A 118 -13.08 -6.59 -9.75
C ARG A 118 -13.96 -5.40 -10.11
N ARG A 119 -15.09 -5.25 -9.43
CA ARG A 119 -16.02 -4.15 -9.67
C ARG A 119 -15.43 -2.81 -9.26
N PHE A 120 -14.75 -2.76 -8.12
CA PHE A 120 -14.05 -1.58 -7.64
C PHE A 120 -12.95 -1.13 -8.62
N PHE A 121 -12.10 -2.06 -9.09
CA PHE A 121 -11.08 -1.75 -10.10
C PHE A 121 -11.64 -1.48 -11.50
N ALA A 122 -12.80 -2.04 -11.86
CA ALA A 122 -13.43 -1.81 -13.17
C ALA A 122 -14.23 -0.50 -13.22
N GLU A 123 -14.90 -0.12 -12.12
CA GLU A 123 -15.69 1.10 -12.01
C GLU A 123 -14.79 2.32 -11.72
N LEU A 124 -13.74 2.14 -10.92
CA LEU A 124 -12.76 3.20 -10.69
C LEU A 124 -11.77 3.24 -11.84
N LYS A 125 -11.92 4.24 -12.71
CA LYS A 125 -10.92 4.52 -13.75
C LYS A 125 -9.55 4.70 -13.09
N THR A 126 -8.52 4.10 -13.70
CA THR A 126 -7.12 4.17 -13.27
C THR A 126 -6.67 5.60 -12.94
N ARG A 127 -7.19 6.61 -13.67
CA ARG A 127 -6.94 8.03 -13.38
C ARG A 127 -7.31 8.47 -11.96
N TYR A 128 -8.42 7.98 -11.42
CA TYR A 128 -8.87 8.33 -10.07
C TYR A 128 -8.03 7.66 -9.00
N ILE A 129 -7.55 6.43 -9.25
CA ILE A 129 -6.62 5.74 -8.35
C ILE A 129 -5.30 6.51 -8.28
N ILE A 130 -4.76 6.95 -9.43
CA ILE A 130 -3.55 7.76 -9.50
C ILE A 130 -3.75 9.10 -8.79
N LEU A 131 -4.85 9.80 -9.04
CA LEU A 131 -5.17 11.06 -8.36
C LEU A 131 -5.28 10.87 -6.84
N ALA A 132 -5.97 9.83 -6.38
CA ALA A 132 -6.08 9.52 -4.96
C ALA A 132 -4.71 9.24 -4.34
N LEU A 133 -3.84 8.49 -5.02
CA LEU A 133 -2.48 8.22 -4.55
C LEU A 133 -1.66 9.51 -4.42
N ILE A 134 -1.72 10.39 -5.43
CA ILE A 134 -1.04 11.69 -5.40
C ILE A 134 -1.53 12.53 -4.21
N VAL A 135 -2.85 12.60 -4.01
CA VAL A 135 -3.45 13.33 -2.90
C VAL A 135 -3.01 12.76 -1.55
N ILE A 136 -3.04 11.43 -1.38
CA ILE A 136 -2.60 10.77 -0.14
C ILE A 136 -1.13 11.10 0.15
N VAL A 137 -0.25 11.01 -0.85
CA VAL A 137 1.17 11.31 -0.70
C VAL A 137 1.39 12.80 -0.39
N ALA A 138 0.70 13.71 -1.08
CA ALA A 138 0.81 15.14 -0.86
C ALA A 138 0.33 15.55 0.55
N VAL A 139 -0.84 15.04 0.98
CA VAL A 139 -1.40 15.30 2.31
C VAL A 139 -0.51 14.70 3.40
N GLY A 140 -0.05 13.46 3.23
CA GLY A 140 0.83 12.82 4.20
C GLY A 140 2.17 13.54 4.34
N TRP A 141 2.72 14.07 3.24
CA TRP A 141 3.91 14.89 3.30
C TRP A 141 3.66 16.26 3.94
N ALA A 142 2.50 16.89 3.71
CA ALA A 142 2.15 18.14 4.37
C ALA A 142 2.12 18.01 5.90
N VAL A 143 1.68 16.85 6.43
CA VAL A 143 1.76 16.54 7.87
C VAL A 143 3.21 16.47 8.34
N THR A 144 4.10 15.84 7.57
CA THR A 144 5.53 15.77 7.90
C THR A 144 6.20 17.15 7.83
N LEU A 145 5.80 17.96 6.85
CA LEU A 145 6.30 19.33 6.65
C LEU A 145 5.88 20.25 7.81
N THR A 146 4.59 20.26 8.16
CA THR A 146 4.07 21.07 9.27
C THR A 146 4.72 20.72 10.59
N ARG A 147 5.03 19.43 10.83
CA ARG A 147 5.76 19.01 12.02
C ARG A 147 7.21 19.47 12.04
N ALA A 148 7.90 19.46 10.91
CA ALA A 148 9.25 20.01 10.81
C ALA A 148 9.24 21.51 11.11
N LEU A 149 8.36 22.27 10.45
CA LEU A 149 8.24 23.72 10.64
C LEU A 149 7.82 24.13 12.06
N ARG A 150 7.07 23.29 12.77
CA ARG A 150 6.65 23.57 14.16
C ARG A 150 7.77 23.37 15.18
N ILE A 151 8.78 22.54 14.86
CA ILE A 151 9.90 22.25 15.77
C ILE A 151 11.01 23.31 15.64
N ASP A 152 11.09 23.98 14.48
CA ASP A 152 12.06 25.04 14.19
C ASP A 152 11.63 26.45 14.67
N TYR A 153 10.54 26.57 15.46
CA TYR A 153 10.03 27.82 16.09
C TYR A 153 9.91 27.66 17.61
#